data_AF-A0A3D3DQE5-F1
#
_entry.id   AF-A0A3D3DQE5-F1
#
_cell.length_a   1.000
_cell.length_b   1.000
_cell.length_c   1.000
_cell.angle_alpha   90.00
_cell.angle_beta   90.00
_cell.angle_gamma   90.00
#
_symmetry.space_group_name_H-M   'P 1'
#
loop_
_entity.id
_entity.type
_entity.pdbx_description
1 polymer ?
#
loop_
_entity_poly.entity_id
_entity_poly.type
_entity_poly.pdbx_seq_one_letter_code
_entity_poly.pdbx_strand_id
1 'polypeptide(L)' 'TFLSGADAAGLLNLKGHRSVGGIRASIYNAMPKEGVQALAIFMSEFQGTHPA' A
#
# COMPACT_ATOMS: atom_id res chain seq x y z
N THR A 1 5.72 9.84 -3.29
CA THR A 1 4.26 9.57 -3.36
C THR A 1 3.98 8.23 -2.71
N PHE A 2 2.74 7.94 -2.29
CA PHE A 2 2.40 6.66 -1.67
C PHE A 2 2.85 5.46 -2.52
N LEU A 3 2.53 5.45 -3.82
CA LEU A 3 2.88 4.34 -4.72
C LEU A 3 4.39 4.15 -4.90
N SER A 4 5.14 5.25 -5.01
CA SER A 4 6.61 5.16 -5.14
C SER A 4 7.28 4.66 -3.86
N GLY A 5 6.77 5.06 -2.68
CA GLY A 5 7.27 4.56 -1.40
C GLY A 5 6.91 3.09 -1.20
N ALA A 6 5.70 2.70 -1.60
CA ALA A 6 5.24 1.33 -1.51
C ALA A 6 6.05 0.40 -2.44
N ASP A 7 6.32 0.81 -3.69
CA ASP A 7 7.20 0.06 -4.60
C ASP A 7 8.61 -0.12 -4.02
N ALA A 8 9.18 0.93 -3.39
CA ALA A 8 10.48 0.85 -2.73
C ALA A 8 10.47 -0.10 -1.51
N ALA A 9 9.33 -0.24 -0.84
CA ALA A 9 9.12 -1.19 0.25
C ALA A 9 8.74 -2.61 -0.22
N GLY A 10 8.72 -2.86 -1.54
CA GLY A 10 8.31 -4.16 -2.10
C GLY A 10 6.79 -4.41 -2.06
N LEU A 11 5.98 -3.40 -1.76
CA LEU A 11 4.52 -3.46 -1.72
C LEU A 11 3.94 -3.11 -3.10
N LEU A 12 3.93 -4.11 -3.97
CA LEU A 12 3.61 -3.95 -5.40
C LEU A 12 2.10 -3.97 -5.70
N ASN A 13 1.74 -3.47 -6.88
CA ASN A 13 0.39 -3.56 -7.46
C ASN A 13 -0.72 -2.85 -6.67
N LEU A 14 -0.37 -1.78 -5.95
CA LEU A 14 -1.31 -1.01 -5.13
C LEU A 14 -2.04 0.12 -5.88
N LYS A 15 -1.72 0.36 -7.16
CA LYS A 15 -2.37 1.41 -7.95
C LYS A 15 -3.85 1.10 -8.14
N GLY A 16 -4.70 2.03 -7.72
CA GLY A 16 -6.15 1.92 -7.89
C GLY A 16 -6.60 1.92 -9.36
N HIS A 17 -7.85 1.53 -9.59
CA HIS A 17 -8.40 1.48 -10.94
C HIS A 17 -8.46 2.88 -11.56
N ARG A 18 -8.18 2.98 -12.87
CA ARG A 18 -8.07 4.27 -13.59
C ARG A 18 -9.29 5.19 -13.47
N SER A 19 -10.48 4.64 -13.25
CA SER A 19 -11.72 5.43 -13.15
C SER A 19 -11.89 6.14 -11.81
N VAL A 20 -11.25 5.65 -10.75
CA VAL A 20 -11.39 6.18 -9.38
C VAL A 20 -10.06 6.73 -8.83
N GLY A 21 -8.94 6.37 -9.45
CA GLY A 21 -7.61 6.73 -8.97
C GLY A 21 -7.31 6.06 -7.63
N GLY A 22 -6.52 6.75 -6.79
CA GLY A 22 -6.20 6.29 -5.44
C GLY A 22 -5.42 4.97 -5.39
N ILE A 23 -5.65 4.23 -4.31
CA ILE A 23 -4.92 3.03 -3.92
C ILE A 23 -5.91 1.87 -3.73
N ARG A 24 -5.52 0.66 -4.14
CA ARG A 24 -6.30 -0.57 -3.92
C ARG A 24 -5.36 -1.70 -3.53
N ALA A 25 -5.57 -2.30 -2.36
CA ALA A 25 -4.90 -3.52 -1.94
C ALA A 25 -5.78 -4.73 -2.23
N SER A 26 -5.29 -5.68 -3.03
CA SER A 26 -5.97 -6.95 -3.29
C SER A 26 -5.52 -8.00 -2.27
N ILE A 27 -6.45 -8.46 -1.43
CA ILE A 27 -6.20 -9.39 -0.32
C ILE A 27 -6.91 -10.74 -0.54
N TYR A 28 -6.52 -11.47 -1.58
CA TYR A 28 -7.07 -12.80 -1.89
C TYR A 28 -6.54 -13.88 -0.93
N ASN A 29 -7.09 -15.09 -1.02
CA ASN A 29 -6.75 -16.22 -0.13
C ASN A 29 -5.24 -16.54 -0.07
N ALA A 30 -4.48 -16.32 -1.14
CA ALA A 30 -3.04 -16.55 -1.19
C ALA A 30 -2.20 -15.41 -0.60
N MET A 31 -2.82 -14.29 -0.19
CA MET A 31 -2.11 -13.20 0.45
C MET A 31 -1.75 -13.60 1.88
N PRO A 32 -0.46 -13.69 2.24
CA PRO A 32 -0.05 -13.99 3.60
C PRO A 32 -0.39 -12.84 4.55
N LYS A 33 -0.62 -13.16 5.83
CA LYS A 33 -0.93 -12.17 6.87
C LYS A 33 0.20 -11.15 7.02
N GLU A 34 1.44 -11.62 6.85
CA GLU A 34 2.66 -10.83 6.93
C GLU A 34 2.67 -9.72 5.87
N GLY A 35 2.12 -9.98 4.67
CA GLY A 35 2.00 -8.97 3.62
C GLY A 35 1.01 -7.85 3.97
N VAL A 36 -0.12 -8.21 4.61
CA VAL A 36 -1.10 -7.24 5.10
C VAL A 36 -0.53 -6.41 6.25
N GLN A 37 0.23 -7.04 7.15
CA GLN A 37 0.91 -6.35 8.25
C GLN A 37 1.97 -5.38 7.73
N ALA A 38 2.78 -5.78 6.76
CA ALA A 38 3.76 -4.90 6.12
C ALA A 38 3.09 -3.67 5.49
N LEU A 39 1.97 -3.87 4.80
CA LEU A 39 1.19 -2.76 4.24
C LEU A 39 0.66 -1.81 5.33
N ALA A 40 0.12 -2.35 6.42
CA ALA A 40 -0.41 -1.53 7.52
C ALA A 40 0.69 -0.69 8.19
N ILE A 41 1.87 -1.28 8.44
CA ILE A 41 3.04 -0.59 8.99
C ILE A 41 3.45 0.56 8.05
N PHE A 42 3.62 0.25 6.76
CA PHE A 42 3.97 1.27 5.76
C PHE A 42 2.95 2.42 5.73
N MET A 43 1.65 2.13 5.82
CA MET A 43 0.60 3.17 5.85
C MET A 43 0.75 4.10 7.06
N SER A 44 1.02 3.55 8.25
CA SER A 44 1.25 4.34 9.46
C SER A 44 2.51 5.20 9.37
N GLU A 45 3.61 4.67 8.85
CA GLU A 45 4.86 5.41 8.63
C GLU A 45 4.70 6.52 7.57
N PHE A 46 3.99 6.20 6.48
CA PHE A 46 3.70 7.17 5.44
C PHE A 46 2.87 8.34 5.99
N GLN A 47 1.83 8.05 6.79
CA GLN A 47 1.02 9.09 7.43
C GLN A 47 1.85 9.97 8.39
N GLY A 48 2.75 9.37 9.17
CA GLY A 48 3.60 10.13 10.11
C GLY A 48 4.61 11.05 9.41
N THR A 49 5.07 10.69 8.22
CA THR A 49 6.05 11.47 7.45
C THR A 49 5.42 12.43 6.43
N HIS A 50 4.13 12.27 6.14
CA HIS A 50 3.35 13.10 5.23
C HIS A 50 2.03 13.52 5.90
N PRO A 51 2.09 14.36 6.96
CA PRO A 51 0.89 14.89 7.59
C PRO A 51 0.08 15.75 6.60
N ALA A 52 -1.24 15.83 6.84
CA ALA A 52 -2.18 16.56 5.99
C ALA A 52 -1.91 18.06 5.92
#